data_AF-A0A2V5QNP0-F1
#
_entry.id   AF-A0A2V5QNP0-F1
#
_cell.length_a   1.000
_cell.length_b   1.000
_cell.length_c   1.000
_cell.angle_alpha   90.00
_cell.angle_beta   90.00
_cell.angle_gamma   90.00
#
_symmetry.space_group_name_H-M   'P 1'
#
loop_
_entity.id
_entity.type
_entity.pdbx_description
1 polymer ?
#
loop_
_entity_poly.entity_id
_entity_poly.type
_entity_poly.pdbx_seq_one_letter_code
_entity_poly.pdbx_strand_id
1 'polypeptide(L)'
;MQQTIALLAEHNSDADLATFGYKLRTGGVTADAFPTSAQIAAALVTPATHQLPIKFTAGLHHPIRQFRDEVKTKMHGFLNVLGAAVLAAEHRWDAHQTSIMLEDENADSFSFTGDFFAWRQWKISIERLQYRRKFVASFGSCSFDEPRDDLRALGLL
;
A
#
# COMPACT_ATOMS: atom_id res chain seq x y z
N MET A 1 17.18 -2.61 5.30
CA MET A 1 16.09 -1.87 4.63
C MET A 1 16.06 -0.40 5.04
N GLN A 2 15.90 -0.08 6.34
CA GLN A 2 15.85 1.33 6.79
C GLN A 2 17.07 2.18 6.39
N GLN A 3 18.29 1.66 6.55
CA GLN A 3 19.51 2.40 6.19
C GLN A 3 19.59 2.73 4.70
N THR A 4 19.15 1.82 3.82
CA THR A 4 19.06 2.08 2.39
C THR A 4 18.04 3.16 2.07
N ILE A 5 16.89 3.17 2.77
CA ILE A 5 15.83 4.18 2.61
C ILE A 5 16.33 5.56 2.97
N ALA A 6 17.08 5.68 4.07
CA ALA A 6 17.69 6.94 4.46
C ALA A 6 18.69 7.46 3.41
N LEU A 7 19.55 6.59 2.86
CA LEU A 7 20.52 6.99 1.84
C LEU A 7 19.87 7.43 0.52
N LEU A 8 18.80 6.77 0.07
CA LEU A 8 18.07 7.22 -1.11
C LEU A 8 17.34 8.54 -0.89
N ALA A 9 16.84 8.76 0.34
CA ALA A 9 16.21 10.01 0.71
C ALA A 9 17.20 11.18 0.66
N GLU A 10 18.38 11.01 1.27
CA GLU A 10 19.47 11.99 1.26
C GLU A 10 19.91 12.32 -0.17
N HIS A 11 20.11 11.30 -1.00
CA HIS A 11 20.49 11.52 -2.39
C HIS A 11 19.42 12.27 -3.19
N ASN A 12 18.13 11.99 -2.96
CA ASN A 12 17.04 12.67 -3.65
C ASN A 12 16.83 14.12 -3.16
N SER A 13 17.20 14.46 -1.91
CA SER A 13 17.14 15.86 -1.44
C SER A 13 18.19 16.76 -2.09
N ASP A 14 19.30 16.18 -2.56
CA ASP A 14 20.38 16.90 -3.26
C ASP A 14 20.16 16.99 -4.78
N ALA A 15 19.06 16.43 -5.29
CA ALA A 15 18.76 16.38 -6.72
C ALA A 15 17.52 17.23 -7.06
N ASP A 16 17.57 17.97 -8.18
CA ASP A 16 16.45 18.78 -8.68
C ASP A 16 15.20 17.93 -9.07
N LEU A 17 15.38 16.62 -9.24
CA LEU A 17 14.34 15.61 -9.48
C LEU A 17 14.67 14.34 -8.67
N ALA A 18 13.66 13.75 -8.02
CA ALA A 18 13.81 12.47 -7.33
C ALA A 18 14.25 11.38 -8.33
N THR A 19 15.50 10.95 -8.24
CA THR A 19 16.11 10.04 -9.23
C THR A 19 15.84 8.57 -8.90
N PHE A 20 15.59 8.24 -7.63
CA PHE A 20 15.42 6.87 -7.17
C PHE A 20 14.14 6.66 -6.35
N GLY A 21 13.53 5.48 -6.52
CA GLY A 21 12.33 5.05 -5.80
C GLY A 21 12.41 3.59 -5.36
N TYR A 22 11.49 3.19 -4.49
CA TYR A 22 11.41 1.86 -3.93
C TYR A 22 10.49 0.94 -4.75
N LYS A 23 10.96 -0.28 -5.00
CA LYS A 23 10.11 -1.37 -5.48
C LYS A 23 9.95 -2.38 -4.36
N LEU A 24 8.73 -2.50 -3.84
CA LEU A 24 8.39 -3.52 -2.85
C LEU A 24 7.72 -4.71 -3.53
N ARG A 25 8.23 -5.91 -3.25
CA ARG A 25 7.56 -7.15 -3.64
C ARG A 25 6.59 -7.54 -2.54
N THR A 26 5.35 -7.84 -2.88
CA THR A 26 4.25 -8.10 -1.94
C THR A 26 3.72 -9.53 -2.01
N GLY A 27 4.32 -10.39 -2.83
CA GLY A 27 3.96 -11.81 -2.92
C GLY A 27 4.75 -12.62 -3.95
N GLY A 28 4.32 -13.87 -4.10
CA GLY A 28 4.87 -14.84 -5.05
C GLY A 28 4.02 -16.11 -5.12
N VAL A 29 4.63 -17.22 -5.57
CA VAL A 29 3.94 -18.51 -5.75
C VAL A 29 4.04 -19.43 -4.53
N THR A 30 4.86 -19.07 -3.55
CA THR A 30 5.04 -19.81 -2.29
C THR A 30 4.69 -18.91 -1.10
N ALA A 31 4.30 -19.52 0.02
CA ALA A 31 3.87 -18.79 1.21
C ALA A 31 4.96 -17.82 1.76
N ASP A 32 6.23 -18.22 1.70
CA ASP A 32 7.39 -17.45 2.16
C ASP A 32 7.75 -16.27 1.24
N ALA A 33 7.20 -16.21 0.03
CA ALA A 33 7.38 -15.08 -0.88
C ALA A 33 6.49 -13.88 -0.52
N PHE A 34 5.57 -14.03 0.44
CA PHE A 34 4.72 -12.95 0.94
C PHE A 34 5.35 -12.31 2.17
N PRO A 35 5.75 -11.03 2.12
CA PRO A 35 6.25 -10.34 3.29
C PRO A 35 5.15 -10.21 4.35
N THR A 36 5.52 -10.17 5.62
CA THR A 36 4.57 -9.92 6.71
C THR A 36 4.03 -8.50 6.64
N SER A 37 2.86 -8.26 7.24
CA SER A 37 2.28 -6.91 7.34
C SER A 37 3.22 -5.95 8.06
N ALA A 38 3.96 -6.42 9.06
CA ALA A 38 4.99 -5.64 9.76
C ALA A 38 6.15 -5.23 8.83
N GLN A 39 6.60 -6.13 7.95
CA GLN A 39 7.64 -5.81 6.96
C GLN A 39 7.16 -4.77 5.94
N ILE A 40 5.92 -4.91 5.43
CA ILE A 40 5.33 -3.90 4.55
C ILE A 40 5.17 -2.57 5.30
N ALA A 41 4.64 -2.56 6.51
CA ALA A 41 4.45 -1.36 7.31
C ALA A 41 5.77 -0.60 7.53
N ALA A 42 6.85 -1.31 7.89
CA ALA A 42 8.17 -0.70 8.01
C ALA A 42 8.65 -0.09 6.68
N ALA A 43 8.33 -0.73 5.55
CA ALA A 43 8.66 -0.24 4.22
C ALA A 43 7.79 0.94 3.77
N LEU A 44 6.58 1.11 4.32
CA LEU A 44 5.69 2.24 4.03
C LEU A 44 6.00 3.47 4.88
N VAL A 45 6.28 3.27 6.17
CA VAL A 45 6.46 4.36 7.13
C VAL A 45 7.85 5.00 7.01
N THR A 46 8.90 4.20 6.80
CA THR A 46 10.28 4.72 6.72
C THR A 46 10.46 5.74 5.57
N PRO A 47 9.95 5.50 4.34
CA PRO A 47 10.07 6.46 3.24
C PRO A 47 9.02 7.57 3.24
N ALA A 48 7.90 7.42 3.97
CA ALA A 48 6.84 8.43 4.03
C ALA A 48 7.36 9.78 4.55
N THR A 49 8.36 9.75 5.43
CA THR A 49 9.06 10.95 5.93
C THR A 49 9.84 11.69 4.85
N HIS A 50 10.28 10.97 3.82
CA HIS A 50 11.21 11.45 2.79
C HIS A 50 10.58 11.54 1.39
N GLN A 51 9.27 11.36 1.28
CA GLN A 51 8.53 11.50 0.02
C GLN A 51 9.12 10.67 -1.14
N LEU A 52 9.64 9.49 -0.83
CA LEU A 52 10.23 8.61 -1.84
C LEU A 52 9.14 7.86 -2.62
N PRO A 53 9.13 7.90 -3.96
CA PRO A 53 8.19 7.13 -4.74
C PRO A 53 8.34 5.63 -4.46
N ILE A 54 7.22 4.95 -4.22
CA ILE A 54 7.15 3.50 -4.06
C ILE A 54 6.22 2.89 -5.09
N LYS A 55 6.60 1.72 -5.62
CA LYS A 55 5.70 0.85 -6.38
C LYS A 55 5.67 -0.55 -5.78
N PHE A 56 4.51 -1.18 -5.87
CA PHE A 56 4.28 -2.52 -5.38
C PHE A 56 4.24 -3.51 -6.54
N THR A 57 4.75 -4.71 -6.32
CA THR A 57 4.84 -5.74 -7.35
C THR A 57 4.55 -7.11 -6.78
N ALA A 58 3.90 -7.96 -7.57
CA ALA A 58 3.50 -9.33 -7.24
C ALA A 58 2.52 -9.45 -6.06
N GLY A 59 1.47 -10.26 -6.21
CA GLY A 59 0.59 -10.65 -5.10
C GLY A 59 -0.54 -9.67 -4.76
N LEU A 60 -0.70 -8.57 -5.51
CA LEU A 60 -1.79 -7.59 -5.32
C LEU A 60 -2.90 -7.75 -6.35
N HIS A 61 -3.61 -8.88 -6.25
CA HIS A 61 -4.70 -9.25 -7.15
C HIS A 61 -6.08 -8.87 -6.61
N HIS A 62 -6.20 -8.79 -5.28
CA HIS A 62 -7.46 -8.64 -4.57
C HIS A 62 -7.54 -7.30 -3.85
N PRO A 63 -8.72 -6.69 -3.73
CA PRO A 63 -8.87 -5.39 -3.08
C PRO A 63 -8.57 -5.48 -1.59
N ILE A 64 -9.09 -6.51 -0.92
CA ILE A 64 -8.99 -6.73 0.52
C ILE A 64 -8.08 -7.93 0.81
N ARG A 65 -7.34 -7.87 1.92
CA ARG A 65 -6.52 -8.97 2.43
C ARG A 65 -7.39 -10.21 2.63
N GLN A 66 -6.90 -11.36 2.18
CA GLN A 66 -7.62 -12.63 2.36
C GLN A 66 -6.69 -13.84 2.34
N PHE A 67 -7.16 -14.96 2.90
CA PHE A 67 -6.45 -16.23 2.80
C PHE A 67 -6.70 -16.87 1.45
N ARG A 68 -5.63 -17.42 0.86
CA ARG A 68 -5.68 -18.05 -0.45
C ARG A 68 -5.06 -19.43 -0.39
N ASP A 69 -5.88 -20.42 -0.70
CA ASP A 69 -5.50 -21.82 -0.64
C ASP A 69 -4.40 -22.17 -1.64
N GLU A 70 -4.33 -21.46 -2.76
CA GLU A 70 -3.36 -21.70 -3.84
C GLU A 70 -1.92 -21.45 -3.41
N VAL A 71 -1.71 -20.48 -2.50
CA VAL A 71 -0.41 -20.10 -1.95
C VAL A 71 -0.25 -20.47 -0.46
N LYS A 72 -1.30 -21.04 0.14
CA LYS A 72 -1.39 -21.43 1.56
C LYS A 72 -0.98 -20.32 2.53
N THR A 73 -1.33 -19.08 2.20
CA THR A 73 -1.04 -17.91 3.04
C THR A 73 -2.06 -16.78 2.80
N LYS A 74 -1.95 -15.71 3.60
CA LYS A 74 -2.72 -14.48 3.42
C LYS A 74 -2.08 -13.62 2.31
N MET A 75 -2.84 -13.34 1.26
CA MET A 75 -2.47 -12.35 0.25
C MET A 75 -2.86 -10.96 0.73
N HIS A 76 -2.01 -9.96 0.45
CA HIS A 76 -2.29 -8.56 0.77
C HIS A 76 -3.30 -7.98 -0.22
N GLY A 77 -4.22 -7.16 0.28
CA GLY A 77 -5.15 -6.41 -0.56
C GLY A 77 -4.53 -5.14 -1.13
N PHE A 78 -4.79 -4.80 -2.39
CA PHE A 78 -4.28 -3.54 -2.95
C PHE A 78 -4.94 -2.31 -2.30
N LEU A 79 -6.19 -2.38 -1.84
CA LEU A 79 -6.80 -1.29 -1.06
C LEU A 79 -6.17 -1.17 0.33
N ASN A 80 -5.81 -2.30 0.97
CA ASN A 80 -5.05 -2.29 2.21
C ASN A 80 -3.70 -1.59 2.02
N VAL A 81 -2.92 -2.02 1.02
CA VAL A 81 -1.55 -1.52 0.83
C VAL A 81 -1.52 -0.07 0.37
N LEU A 82 -2.31 0.28 -0.65
CA LEU A 82 -2.36 1.66 -1.15
C LEU A 82 -2.99 2.60 -0.12
N GLY A 83 -4.06 2.16 0.54
CA GLY A 83 -4.74 2.91 1.60
C GLY A 83 -3.83 3.16 2.81
N ALA A 84 -3.11 2.12 3.26
CA ALA A 84 -2.17 2.25 4.37
C ALA A 84 -1.02 3.20 4.01
N ALA A 85 -0.51 3.16 2.78
CA ALA A 85 0.55 4.07 2.35
C ALA A 85 0.12 5.55 2.41
N VAL A 86 -1.09 5.87 1.94
CA VAL A 86 -1.57 7.26 1.94
C VAL A 86 -2.00 7.73 3.32
N LEU A 87 -2.68 6.89 4.12
CA LEU A 87 -3.12 7.26 5.46
C LEU A 87 -1.96 7.32 6.46
N ALA A 88 -0.97 6.42 6.35
CA ALA A 88 0.22 6.49 7.19
C ALA A 88 1.00 7.79 6.95
N ALA A 89 1.15 8.19 5.68
CA ALA A 89 1.80 9.46 5.32
C ALA A 89 0.99 10.68 5.77
N GLU A 90 -0.35 10.60 5.72
CA GLU A 90 -1.23 11.70 6.10
C GLU A 90 -1.28 11.93 7.61
N HIS A 91 -1.46 10.84 8.37
CA HIS A 91 -1.65 10.87 9.82
C HIS A 91 -0.38 10.58 10.60
N ARG A 92 0.76 10.45 9.92
CA ARG A 92 2.08 10.12 10.50
C ARG A 92 2.03 8.87 11.38
N TRP A 93 1.37 7.82 10.89
CA TRP A 93 1.32 6.55 11.60
C TRP A 93 2.70 5.93 11.73
N ASP A 94 2.91 5.22 12.84
CA ASP A 94 4.03 4.32 12.99
C ASP A 94 3.80 2.98 12.26
N ALA A 95 4.80 2.11 12.30
CA ALA A 95 4.72 0.80 11.66
C ALA A 95 3.64 -0.09 12.28
N HIS A 96 3.33 0.08 13.57
CA HIS A 96 2.32 -0.73 14.24
C HIS A 96 0.91 -0.35 13.79
N GLN A 97 0.56 0.93 13.81
CA GLN A 97 -0.74 1.40 13.33
C GLN A 97 -0.93 1.09 11.84
N THR A 98 0.14 1.19 11.06
CA THR A 98 0.12 0.83 9.63
C THR A 98 -0.12 -0.68 9.44
N SER A 99 0.48 -1.55 10.25
CA SER A 99 0.27 -3.00 10.14
C SER A 99 -1.17 -3.40 10.46
N ILE A 100 -1.84 -2.72 11.40
CA ILE A 100 -3.25 -2.98 11.73
C ILE A 100 -4.15 -2.80 10.51
N MET A 101 -3.95 -1.73 9.71
CA MET A 101 -4.73 -1.54 8.48
C MET A 101 -4.38 -2.58 7.40
N LEU A 102 -3.10 -2.94 7.28
CA LEU A 102 -2.65 -3.97 6.35
C LEU A 102 -3.23 -5.36 6.64
N GLU A 103 -3.62 -5.59 7.89
CA GLU A 103 -4.20 -6.85 8.38
C GLU A 103 -5.74 -6.86 8.33
N ASP A 104 -6.39 -5.75 7.96
CA ASP A 104 -7.85 -5.70 7.91
C ASP A 104 -8.41 -6.54 6.74
N GLU A 105 -9.27 -7.49 7.07
CA GLU A 105 -9.94 -8.38 6.10
C GLU A 105 -11.41 -7.99 5.90
N ASN A 106 -11.90 -6.96 6.58
CA ASN A 106 -13.28 -6.49 6.46
C ASN A 106 -13.38 -5.37 5.42
N ALA A 107 -14.13 -5.62 4.34
CA ALA A 107 -14.40 -4.62 3.32
C ALA A 107 -15.17 -3.40 3.86
N ASP A 108 -16.05 -3.59 4.85
CA ASP A 108 -16.86 -2.52 5.45
C ASP A 108 -16.01 -1.53 6.26
N SER A 109 -14.76 -1.88 6.57
CA SER A 109 -13.81 -0.96 7.18
C SER A 109 -13.38 0.16 6.22
N PHE A 110 -13.62 0.03 4.91
CA PHE A 110 -13.18 0.97 3.87
C PHE A 110 -14.36 1.76 3.32
N SER A 111 -14.21 3.09 3.27
CA SER A 111 -15.23 3.99 2.72
C SER A 111 -14.65 4.85 1.61
N PHE A 112 -15.37 4.91 0.50
CA PHE A 112 -15.03 5.70 -0.68
C PHE A 112 -16.19 6.66 -0.95
N THR A 113 -15.90 7.95 -1.03
CA THR A 113 -16.88 8.99 -1.35
C THR A 113 -16.28 9.97 -2.36
N GLY A 114 -17.10 10.87 -2.89
CA GLY A 114 -16.61 11.97 -3.72
C GLY A 114 -15.65 12.92 -3.00
N ASP A 115 -15.66 12.93 -1.66
CA ASP A 115 -14.94 13.92 -0.86
C ASP A 115 -13.71 13.33 -0.14
N PHE A 116 -13.75 12.03 0.19
CA PHE A 116 -12.68 11.37 0.94
C PHE A 116 -12.57 9.86 0.67
N PHE A 117 -11.37 9.35 0.93
CA PHE A 117 -11.12 7.94 1.23
C PHE A 117 -10.98 7.79 2.75
N ALA A 118 -11.50 6.70 3.32
CA ALA A 118 -11.33 6.39 4.73
C ALA A 118 -11.13 4.90 5.01
N TRP A 119 -10.41 4.63 6.09
CA TRP A 119 -10.38 3.36 6.78
C TRP A 119 -10.77 3.57 8.24
N ARG A 120 -11.92 3.01 8.64
CA ARG A 120 -12.56 3.24 9.95
C ARG A 120 -12.68 4.76 10.21
N GLN A 121 -12.15 5.25 11.34
CA GLN A 121 -12.16 6.66 11.69
C GLN A 121 -11.17 7.54 10.90
N TRP A 122 -10.21 6.92 10.20
CA TRP A 122 -9.11 7.65 9.57
C TRP A 122 -9.47 8.05 8.15
N LYS A 123 -9.40 9.36 7.86
CA LYS A 123 -9.87 9.94 6.60
C LYS A 123 -8.77 10.72 5.90
N ILE A 124 -8.83 10.77 4.57
CA ILE A 124 -8.02 11.66 3.73
C ILE A 124 -8.91 12.24 2.64
N SER A 125 -8.89 13.57 2.48
CA SER A 125 -9.67 14.23 1.42
C SER A 125 -9.14 13.85 0.03
N ILE A 126 -9.97 13.94 -1.00
CA ILE A 126 -9.52 13.64 -2.38
C ILE A 126 -8.36 14.54 -2.82
N GLU A 127 -8.36 15.83 -2.45
CA GLU A 127 -7.25 16.75 -2.73
C GLU A 127 -5.92 16.25 -2.14
N ARG A 128 -5.94 15.90 -0.85
CA ARG A 128 -4.75 15.38 -0.15
C ARG A 128 -4.35 14.01 -0.71
N LEU A 129 -5.33 13.16 -1.04
CA LEU A 129 -5.11 11.86 -1.65
C LEU A 129 -4.38 12.00 -2.99
N GLN A 130 -4.79 12.94 -3.85
CA GLN A 130 -4.13 13.22 -5.12
C GLN A 130 -2.66 13.63 -4.92
N TYR A 131 -2.36 14.44 -3.90
CA TYR A 131 -0.98 14.79 -3.56
C TYR A 131 -0.19 13.56 -3.09
N ARG A 132 -0.72 12.78 -2.13
CA ARG A 132 -0.02 11.60 -1.57
C ARG A 132 0.18 10.50 -2.61
N ARG A 133 -0.76 10.32 -3.52
CA ARG A 133 -0.70 9.32 -4.59
C ARG A 133 0.49 9.53 -5.54
N LYS A 134 1.05 10.74 -5.64
CA LYS A 134 2.28 10.99 -6.43
C LYS A 134 3.47 10.15 -5.95
N PHE A 135 3.49 9.79 -4.67
CA PHE A 135 4.54 8.97 -4.05
C PHE A 135 4.18 7.49 -3.98
N VAL A 136 2.92 7.14 -4.26
CA VAL A 136 2.44 5.76 -4.35
C VAL A 136 2.14 5.47 -5.82
N ALA A 137 3.19 5.19 -6.58
CA ALA A 137 3.20 5.32 -8.03
C ALA A 137 2.31 4.27 -8.72
N SER A 138 2.45 2.99 -8.33
CA SER A 138 1.71 1.89 -8.96
C SER A 138 1.72 0.62 -8.13
N PHE A 139 0.83 -0.30 -8.49
CA PHE A 139 0.93 -1.71 -8.12
C PHE A 139 0.87 -2.58 -9.37
N GLY A 140 1.39 -3.81 -9.29
CA GLY A 140 1.33 -4.79 -10.37
C GLY A 140 0.41 -5.96 -10.04
N SER A 141 -0.49 -6.28 -10.97
CA SER A 141 -1.28 -7.50 -11.02
C SER A 141 -0.99 -8.22 -12.35
N CYS A 142 -0.99 -9.55 -12.33
CA CYS A 142 -0.85 -10.35 -13.56
C CYS A 142 -2.17 -10.50 -14.33
N SER A 143 -3.28 -10.04 -13.74
CA SER A 143 -4.61 -10.05 -14.34
C SER A 143 -5.22 -8.65 -14.27
N PHE A 144 -5.88 -8.25 -15.36
CA PHE A 144 -6.74 -7.07 -15.35
C PHE A 144 -8.17 -7.38 -14.87
N ASP A 145 -8.63 -8.62 -15.09
CA ASP A 145 -9.99 -9.02 -14.78
C ASP A 145 -10.17 -9.23 -13.27
N GLU A 146 -9.23 -9.91 -12.59
CA GLU A 146 -9.36 -10.23 -11.16
C GLU A 146 -9.53 -8.97 -10.28
N PRO A 147 -8.67 -7.93 -10.36
CA PRO A 147 -8.84 -6.75 -9.51
C PRO A 147 -10.15 -6.00 -9.80
N ARG A 148 -10.56 -5.96 -11.08
CA ARG A 148 -11.77 -5.26 -11.53
C ARG A 148 -13.03 -5.98 -11.05
N ASP A 149 -13.07 -7.29 -11.23
CA ASP A 149 -14.26 -8.10 -10.93
C ASP A 149 -14.46 -8.20 -9.41
N ASP A 150 -13.38 -8.29 -8.63
CA ASP A 150 -13.45 -8.21 -7.17
C ASP A 150 -13.94 -6.83 -6.69
N LEU A 151 -13.53 -5.73 -7.33
CA LEU A 151 -14.06 -4.40 -7.00
C LEU A 151 -15.55 -4.27 -7.30
N ARG A 152 -16.03 -4.86 -8.41
CA ARG A 152 -17.47 -4.93 -8.73
C ARG A 152 -18.23 -5.77 -7.71
N ALA A 153 -17.66 -6.89 -7.26
CA ALA A 153 -18.25 -7.71 -6.22
C ALA A 153 -18.40 -6.95 -4.89
N LEU A 154 -17.53 -5.96 -4.63
CA LEU A 154 -17.63 -5.03 -3.50
C LEU A 154 -18.52 -3.79 -3.78
N GLY A 155 -19.09 -3.65 -4.98
CA GLY A 155 -19.90 -2.49 -5.36
C GLY A 155 -19.09 -1.19 -5.52
N LEU A 156 -17.78 -1.28 -5.75
CA LEU A 156 -16.87 -0.13 -5.88
C LEU A 156 -16.64 0.31 -7.34
N LEU A 157 -17.18 -0.44 -8.32
CA LEU A 157 -17.11 -0.17 -9.76
C LEU A 157 -18.41 -0.58 -10.47
#